data_AF-A0A821FG40-F1
#
_entry.id   AF-A0A821FG40-F1
#
_cell.length_a   1.000
_cell.length_b   1.000
_cell.length_c   1.000
_cell.angle_alpha   90.00
_cell.angle_beta   90.00
_cell.angle_gamma   90.00
#
_symmetry.space_group_name_H-M   'P 1'
#
loop_
_entity.id
_entity.type
_entity.pdbx_description
1 polymer ?
#
loop_
_entity_poly.entity_id
_entity_poly.type
_entity_poly.pdbx_seq_one_letter_code
_entity_poly.pdbx_strand_id
1 'polypeptide(L)'
;MGRHKRKSIKQYSKCTICNNSYSTSSSVIPRCSVDSLSCHNTICDSCLHKHILNSISKSFINPVFCPGLACRAKLNEITIRKALVPFGYQSLWDDYVLRSNWSGTSKEWIEHFAVKCPCCRVPIEKNGGCDYM
;
A
#
# COMPACT_ATOMS: atom_id res chain seq x y z
N MET A 1 16.30 4.32 51.22
CA MET A 1 16.50 4.01 49.78
C MET A 1 15.42 3.04 49.33
N GLY A 2 14.44 3.49 48.52
CA GLY A 2 13.39 2.63 47.98
C GLY A 2 13.14 2.97 46.51
N ARG A 3 13.82 2.29 45.58
CA ARG A 3 13.58 2.45 44.14
C ARG A 3 12.29 1.69 43.78
N HIS A 4 11.19 2.41 43.66
CA HIS A 4 9.97 1.88 43.04
C HIS A 4 10.24 1.58 41.57
N LYS A 5 10.33 0.29 41.20
CA LYS A 5 10.33 -0.17 39.81
C LYS A 5 8.96 0.19 39.19
N ARG A 6 8.90 1.24 38.38
CA ARG A 6 7.72 1.55 37.55
C ARG A 6 7.51 0.38 36.57
N LYS A 7 6.44 -0.40 36.77
CA LYS A 7 6.00 -1.42 35.80
C LYS A 7 5.59 -0.69 34.53
N SER A 8 6.30 -0.93 33.42
CA SER A 8 5.93 -0.42 32.10
C SER A 8 4.61 -1.08 31.67
N ILE A 9 3.55 -0.28 31.56
CA ILE A 9 2.23 -0.73 31.09
C ILE A 9 2.34 -0.86 29.57
N LYS A 10 2.31 -2.09 29.05
CA LYS A 10 2.23 -2.35 27.60
C LYS A 10 0.84 -1.90 27.12
N GLN A 11 0.77 -0.84 26.33
CA GLN A 11 -0.46 -0.46 25.64
C GLN A 11 -0.68 -1.42 24.45
N TYR A 12 -1.91 -1.90 24.28
CA TYR A 12 -2.27 -2.77 23.16
C TYR A 12 -3.32 -2.06 22.32
N SER A 13 -3.16 -2.09 21.00
CA SER A 13 -4.15 -1.58 20.04
C SER A 13 -4.75 -2.74 19.23
N LYS A 14 -6.02 -2.63 18.85
CA LYS A 14 -6.71 -3.62 18.02
C LYS A 14 -6.78 -3.14 16.58
N CYS A 15 -6.51 -4.05 15.64
CA CYS A 15 -6.68 -3.75 14.23
C CYS A 15 -8.17 -3.69 13.86
N THR A 16 -8.60 -2.65 13.16
CA THR A 16 -10.00 -2.49 12.74
C THR A 16 -10.42 -3.45 11.63
N ILE A 17 -9.46 -4.09 10.93
CA ILE A 17 -9.72 -5.02 9.83
C ILE A 17 -9.80 -6.47 10.32
N CYS A 18 -8.80 -6.93 11.07
CA CYS A 18 -8.72 -8.34 11.51
C CYS A 18 -9.03 -8.55 12.99
N ASN A 19 -9.31 -7.49 13.76
CA ASN A 19 -9.63 -7.52 15.20
C ASN A 19 -8.53 -8.11 16.11
N ASN A 20 -7.33 -8.38 15.58
CA ASN A 20 -6.19 -8.84 16.36
C ASN A 20 -5.57 -7.72 17.21
N SER A 21 -5.03 -8.07 18.37
CA SER A 21 -4.36 -7.16 19.30
C SER A 21 -2.84 -7.13 19.06
N TYR A 22 -2.24 -5.95 19.07
CA TYR A 22 -0.80 -5.74 18.83
C TYR A 22 -0.16 -4.94 19.96
N SER A 23 1.08 -5.30 20.34
CA SER A 23 1.86 -4.57 21.34
C SER A 23 2.37 -3.27 20.73
N THR A 24 2.01 -2.11 21.28
CA THR A 24 2.44 -0.78 20.76
C THR A 24 3.94 -0.50 20.93
N SER A 25 4.71 -1.43 21.48
CA SER A 25 6.15 -1.28 21.79
C SER A 25 7.08 -1.44 20.59
N SER A 26 6.56 -1.71 19.40
CA SER A 26 7.38 -1.93 18.21
C SER A 26 6.60 -1.47 16.99
N SER A 27 6.80 -0.23 16.54
CA SER A 27 6.59 0.23 15.16
C SER A 27 5.21 0.08 14.48
N VAL A 28 4.22 -0.55 15.11
CA VAL A 28 2.88 -0.78 14.55
C VAL A 28 1.97 0.35 14.95
N ILE A 29 2.01 1.48 14.23
CA ILE A 29 0.78 2.11 13.72
C ILE A 29 1.20 2.98 12.53
N PRO A 30 0.95 2.57 11.28
CA PRO A 30 0.58 3.56 10.30
C PRO A 30 -0.80 4.05 10.73
N ARG A 31 -0.85 5.02 11.65
CA ARG A 31 -1.87 6.06 11.56
C ARG A 31 -1.81 6.43 10.09
N CYS A 32 -2.91 6.36 9.34
CA CYS A 32 -2.87 6.74 7.93
C CYS A 32 -2.05 8.03 7.88
N SER A 33 -0.81 7.97 7.39
CA SER A 33 0.11 9.10 7.54
C SER A 33 -0.17 10.06 6.40
N VAL A 34 -1.46 10.26 6.16
CA VAL A 34 -1.95 11.43 5.49
C VAL A 34 -1.72 12.59 6.43
N ASP A 35 -1.35 13.72 5.86
CA ASP A 35 -1.52 15.03 6.49
C ASP A 35 -2.99 15.35 6.85
N SER A 36 -3.91 14.38 6.77
CA SER A 36 -5.32 14.49 7.13
C SER A 36 -5.53 14.05 8.58
N LEU A 37 -5.86 15.01 9.44
CA LEU A 37 -6.25 14.86 10.84
C LEU A 37 -7.39 13.85 11.15
N SER A 38 -7.96 13.16 10.15
CA SER A 38 -9.25 12.45 10.24
C SER A 38 -9.18 10.91 10.18
N CYS A 39 -8.00 10.29 10.05
CA CYS A 39 -7.90 8.83 10.11
C CYS A 39 -7.64 8.33 11.53
N HIS A 40 -8.66 7.76 12.16
CA HIS A 40 -8.58 7.10 13.48
C HIS A 40 -8.43 5.57 13.40
N ASN A 41 -8.29 5.03 12.19
CA ASN A 41 -8.21 3.59 12.00
C ASN A 41 -6.83 3.06 12.41
N THR A 42 -6.82 2.09 13.32
CA THR A 42 -5.61 1.33 13.66
C THR A 42 -5.58 0.10 12.77
N ILE A 43 -4.60 0.00 11.87
CA ILE A 43 -4.49 -1.10 10.92
C ILE A 43 -3.12 -1.75 11.12
N CYS A 44 -3.09 -3.08 11.22
CA CYS A 44 -1.84 -3.80 11.36
C CYS A 44 -1.12 -3.92 10.02
N ASP A 45 0.20 -4.10 10.06
CA ASP A 45 1.05 -4.15 8.88
C ASP A 45 0.61 -5.23 7.89
N SER A 46 0.18 -6.40 8.39
CA SER A 46 -0.30 -7.49 7.54
C SER A 46 -1.57 -7.14 6.76
N CYS A 47 -2.53 -6.48 7.41
CA CYS A 47 -3.76 -6.05 6.72
C CYS A 47 -3.49 -4.93 5.73
N LEU A 48 -2.62 -3.99 6.12
CA LEU A 48 -2.22 -2.89 5.25
C LEU A 48 -1.47 -3.40 4.00
N HIS A 49 -0.51 -4.30 4.19
CA HIS A 49 0.25 -4.94 3.11
C HIS A 49 -0.67 -5.63 2.11
N LYS A 50 -1.57 -6.51 2.59
CA LYS A 50 -2.53 -7.21 1.73
C LYS A 50 -3.44 -6.25 0.95
N HIS A 51 -3.91 -5.19 1.60
CA HIS A 51 -4.75 -4.19 0.96
C HIS A 51 -4.01 -3.44 -0.16
N ILE A 52 -2.78 -3.00 0.11
CA ILE A 52 -1.96 -2.27 -0.85
C ILE A 52 -1.63 -3.17 -2.05
N LEU A 53 -1.20 -4.41 -1.81
CA LEU A 53 -0.96 -5.37 -2.88
C LEU A 53 -2.18 -5.57 -3.78
N ASN A 54 -3.34 -5.82 -3.18
CA ASN A 54 -4.60 -6.01 -3.92
C ASN A 54 -5.06 -4.74 -4.66
N SER A 55 -4.74 -3.56 -4.13
CA SER A 55 -5.08 -2.29 -4.77
C SER A 55 -4.22 -2.05 -6.00
N ILE A 56 -2.91 -2.25 -5.88
CA ILE A 56 -1.95 -2.04 -6.97
C ILE A 56 -2.12 -3.12 -8.06
N SER A 57 -2.37 -4.38 -7.68
CA SER A 57 -2.62 -5.45 -8.66
C SER A 57 -3.87 -5.21 -9.50
N LYS A 58 -4.85 -4.47 -8.98
CA LYS A 58 -6.06 -4.09 -9.72
C LYS A 58 -5.82 -2.89 -10.63
N SER A 59 -5.06 -1.89 -10.16
CA SER A 59 -4.72 -0.71 -10.95
C SER A 59 -3.48 -0.03 -10.39
N PHE A 60 -2.50 0.18 -11.25
CA PHE A 60 -1.30 0.94 -10.94
C PHE A 60 -1.51 2.46 -11.00
N ILE A 61 -2.62 2.91 -11.59
CA ILE A 61 -2.90 4.33 -11.87
C ILE A 61 -3.75 4.93 -10.74
N ASN A 62 -4.58 4.11 -10.10
CA ASN A 62 -5.48 4.58 -9.07
C ASN A 62 -4.74 4.82 -7.74
N PRO A 63 -5.02 5.94 -7.06
CA PRO A 63 -4.48 6.18 -5.73
C PRO A 63 -4.96 5.10 -4.75
N VAL A 64 -4.06 4.63 -3.91
CA VAL A 64 -4.41 3.66 -2.86
C VAL A 64 -5.00 4.41 -1.67
N PHE A 65 -6.20 4.03 -1.25
CA PHE A 65 -6.88 4.62 -0.09
C PHE A 65 -6.74 3.75 1.15
N CYS A 66 -6.95 4.34 2.32
CA CYS A 66 -7.00 3.63 3.59
C CYS A 66 -8.07 2.52 3.56
N PRO A 67 -7.75 1.29 4.01
CA PRO A 67 -8.74 0.21 4.12
C PRO A 67 -9.69 0.35 5.32
N GLY A 68 -9.43 1.29 6.23
CA GLY A 68 -10.21 1.50 7.43
C GLY A 68 -11.65 1.91 7.13
N LEU A 69 -12.58 1.50 8.01
CA LEU A 69 -14.00 1.80 7.86
C LEU A 69 -14.23 3.30 7.74
N ALA A 70 -15.05 3.68 6.76
CA ALA A 70 -15.40 5.06 6.41
C ALA A 70 -14.20 6.01 6.17
N CYS A 71 -12.99 5.46 5.96
CA CYS A 71 -11.81 6.27 5.70
C CYS A 71 -11.57 6.36 4.19
N ARG A 72 -11.46 7.59 3.69
CA ARG A 72 -11.11 7.87 2.29
C ARG A 72 -9.77 8.60 2.17
N ALA A 73 -8.94 8.50 3.21
CA ALA A 73 -7.60 9.06 3.22
C ALA A 73 -6.73 8.36 2.17
N LYS A 74 -6.12 9.11 1.25
CA LYS A 74 -5.14 8.60 0.28
C LYS A 74 -3.86 8.22 0.99
N LEU A 75 -3.40 6.97 0.88
CA LEU A 75 -2.13 6.58 1.45
C LEU A 75 -0.98 7.32 0.75
N ASN A 76 -0.03 7.83 1.54
CA ASN A 76 1.15 8.45 0.98
C ASN A 76 2.16 7.40 0.48
N GLU A 77 3.07 7.84 -0.38
CA GLU A 77 4.11 7.01 -0.98
C GLU A 77 4.99 6.29 0.06
N ILE A 78 5.34 6.98 1.16
CA ILE A 78 6.17 6.41 2.22
C ILE A 78 5.48 5.21 2.87
N THR A 79 4.16 5.30 3.11
CA THR A 79 3.36 4.22 3.69
C THR A 79 3.29 3.04 2.73
N ILE A 80 3.06 3.31 1.45
CA ILE A 80 3.00 2.27 0.41
C ILE A 80 4.34 1.56 0.28
N ARG A 81 5.44 2.30 0.22
CA ARG A 81 6.80 1.75 0.15
C ARG A 81 7.13 0.87 1.36
N LYS A 82 6.83 1.34 2.58
CA LYS A 82 7.05 0.56 3.81
C LYS A 82 6.22 -0.71 3.86
N ALA A 83 5.05 -0.72 3.23
CA ALA A 83 4.22 -1.91 3.15
C ALA A 83 4.72 -2.90 2.08
N LEU A 84 5.48 -2.49 1.07
CA LEU A 84 5.89 -3.37 -0.04
C LEU A 84 7.35 -3.83 0.03
N VAL A 85 8.28 -2.89 0.19
CA VAL A 85 9.72 -3.14 0.03
C VAL A 85 10.27 -4.17 1.02
N PRO A 86 9.94 -4.12 2.33
CA PRO A 86 10.42 -5.13 3.28
C PRO A 86 9.98 -6.57 2.97
N PHE A 87 8.95 -6.74 2.14
CA PHE A 87 8.39 -8.03 1.76
C PHE A 87 8.87 -8.48 0.35
N GLY A 88 9.84 -7.79 -0.25
CA GLY A 88 10.44 -8.18 -1.54
C GLY A 88 9.72 -7.64 -2.78
N TYR A 89 8.72 -6.77 -2.63
CA TYR A 89 7.94 -6.22 -3.76
C TYR A 89 8.55 -4.93 -4.35
N GLN A 90 9.87 -4.90 -4.53
CA GLN A 90 10.58 -3.71 -5.04
C GLN A 90 10.16 -3.36 -6.47
N SER A 91 10.10 -4.34 -7.38
CA SER A 91 9.66 -4.14 -8.77
C SER A 91 8.23 -3.61 -8.86
N LEU A 92 7.32 -4.15 -8.05
CA LEU A 92 5.94 -3.69 -7.99
C LEU A 92 5.83 -2.24 -7.49
N TRP A 93 6.68 -1.86 -6.53
CA TRP A 93 6.79 -0.48 -6.06
C TRP A 93 7.29 0.45 -7.16
N ASP A 94 8.35 0.06 -7.87
CA ASP A 94 8.92 0.85 -8.96
C ASP A 94 7.91 1.05 -10.09
N ASP A 95 7.18 -0.01 -10.48
CA ASP A 95 6.08 0.06 -11.46
C ASP A 95 4.95 0.98 -11.01
N TYR A 96 4.57 0.91 -9.73
CA TYR A 96 3.55 1.78 -9.15
C TYR A 96 3.96 3.25 -9.24
N VAL A 97 5.16 3.62 -8.79
CA VAL A 97 5.65 5.01 -8.83
C VAL A 97 5.71 5.53 -10.26
N LEU A 98 6.19 4.72 -11.20
CA LEU A 98 6.31 5.08 -12.60
C LEU A 98 4.94 5.36 -13.24
N ARG A 99 3.96 4.48 -12.99
CA ARG A 99 2.62 4.56 -13.60
C ARG A 99 1.71 5.55 -12.88
N SER A 100 1.80 5.68 -11.56
CA SER A 100 0.97 6.59 -10.77
C SER A 100 1.32 8.06 -10.98
N ASN A 101 2.56 8.35 -11.36
CA ASN A 101 3.05 9.70 -11.68
C ASN A 101 3.03 10.02 -13.18
N TRP A 102 2.47 9.14 -14.01
CA TRP A 102 2.35 9.39 -15.43
C TRP A 102 1.40 10.56 -15.70
N SER A 103 1.88 11.55 -16.45
CA SER A 103 1.12 12.74 -16.84
C SER A 103 0.92 12.89 -18.35
N GLY A 104 1.38 11.91 -19.13
CA GLY A 104 1.20 11.89 -20.59
C GLY A 104 -0.21 11.48 -21.02
N THR A 105 -0.48 11.60 -22.30
CA THR A 105 -1.75 11.20 -22.93
C THR A 105 -1.96 9.69 -22.88
N SER A 106 -3.21 9.25 -23.10
CA SER A 106 -3.54 7.82 -23.22
C SER A 106 -2.79 7.12 -24.35
N LYS A 107 -2.53 7.83 -25.46
CA LYS A 107 -1.75 7.31 -26.59
C LYS A 107 -0.31 7.01 -26.18
N GLU A 108 0.35 7.97 -25.53
CA GLU A 108 1.73 7.81 -25.04
C GLU A 108 1.80 6.72 -23.96
N TRP A 109 0.78 6.60 -23.11
CA TRP A 109 0.71 5.52 -22.12
C TRP A 109 0.77 4.13 -22.78
N ILE A 110 -0.01 3.91 -23.83
CA ILE A 110 -0.02 2.64 -24.57
C ILE A 110 1.36 2.38 -25.19
N GLU A 111 2.01 3.40 -25.75
CA GLU A 111 3.34 3.25 -26.34
C GLU A 111 4.42 2.89 -25.31
N HIS A 112 4.33 3.43 -24.08
CA HIS A 112 5.31 3.25 -23.03
C HIS A 112 5.10 2.01 -22.15
N PHE A 113 3.84 1.58 -21.94
CA PHE A 113 3.50 0.57 -20.94
C PHE A 113 2.82 -0.69 -21.48
N ALA A 114 2.33 -0.68 -22.73
CA ALA A 114 1.74 -1.86 -23.35
C ALA A 114 2.80 -2.78 -23.96
N VAL A 115 2.57 -4.10 -23.86
CA VAL A 115 3.38 -5.09 -24.57
C VAL A 115 2.78 -5.28 -25.96
N LYS A 116 3.60 -5.32 -27.01
CA LYS A 116 3.10 -5.59 -28.36
C LYS A 116 2.91 -7.09 -28.57
N CYS A 117 1.76 -7.48 -29.13
CA CYS A 117 1.52 -8.85 -29.56
C CYS A 117 2.62 -9.31 -30.54
N PRO A 118 3.25 -10.48 -30.35
CA PRO A 118 4.28 -10.97 -31.27
C PRO A 118 3.74 -11.28 -32.66
N CYS A 119 2.45 -11.61 -32.81
CA CYS A 119 1.84 -11.96 -34.09
C CYS A 119 1.37 -10.74 -34.89
N CYS A 120 0.59 -9.84 -34.27
CA CYS A 120 -0.05 -8.73 -34.99
C CYS A 120 0.49 -7.34 -34.62
N ARG A 121 1.45 -7.26 -33.68
CA ARG A 121 2.05 -6.02 -33.16
C ARG A 121 1.08 -5.01 -32.55
N VAL A 122 -0.19 -5.38 -32.38
CA VAL A 122 -1.18 -4.57 -31.68
C VAL A 122 -0.74 -4.42 -30.20
N PRO A 123 -0.79 -3.20 -29.63
CA PRO A 123 -0.49 -3.00 -28.22
C PRO A 123 -1.51 -3.71 -27.33
N ILE A 124 -1.03 -4.51 -26.39
CA ILE A 124 -1.84 -5.19 -25.37
C ILE A 124 -1.46 -4.60 -24.01
N GLU A 125 -2.46 -4.03 -23.35
CA GLU A 125 -2.33 -3.61 -21.96
C GLU A 125 -2.08 -4.84 -21.05
N LYS A 126 -0.99 -4.84 -20.27
CA LYS A 126 -0.77 -5.87 -19.25
C LYS A 126 -1.73 -5.62 -18.09
N ASN A 127 -2.84 -6.36 -18.07
CA ASN A 127 -3.76 -6.40 -16.93
C ASN A 127 -3.07 -7.22 -15.81
N GLY A 128 -2.49 -6.53 -14.84
CA GLY A 128 -1.42 -7.02 -13.96
C GLY A 128 -1.74 -8.25 -13.10
N GLY A 129 -1.50 -9.45 -13.64
CA GLY A 129 -1.54 -10.67 -12.82
C GLY A 129 -1.05 -11.97 -13.46
N CYS A 130 -0.88 -12.05 -14.79
CA CYS A 130 -0.41 -13.27 -15.43
C CYS A 130 0.49 -12.95 -16.63
N ASP A 131 1.60 -13.69 -16.78
CA ASP A 131 2.50 -13.60 -17.93
C ASP A 131 2.09 -14.54 -19.09
N TYR A 132 0.97 -15.25 -18.94
CA TYR A 132 0.35 -15.95 -20.07
C TYR A 132 -0.43 -14.94 -20.92
N MET A 133 0.13 -14.61 -22.08
CA MET A 133 -0.53 -14.00 -23.23
C MET A 133 -0.90 -15.09 -24.24
#